data_AF-A0A7Y2P9A0-F1
#
_entry.id   AF-A0A7Y2P9A0-F1
#
_cell.length_a   1.000
_cell.length_b   1.000
_cell.length_c   1.000
_cell.angle_alpha   90.00
_cell.angle_beta   90.00
_cell.angle_gamma   90.00
#
_symmetry.space_group_name_H-M   'P 1'
#
loop_
_entity.id
_entity.type
_entity.pdbx_description
1 polymer ?
#
loop_
_entity_poly.entity_id
_entity_poly.type
_entity_poly.pdbx_seq_one_letter_code
_entity_poly.pdbx_strand_id
1 'polypeptide(L)'
;MKKRVVILTALAAVLLIGYFTISHRPQGMAGSSSMEPPDESPQEIKDVVKPGETMSSIFHRYGLSDKELLPIRKASAGIHRLRKIMAGQPYELRLDNDNNVLSFTYQIDEEALLRITRDDPGFRAEKIDIPYEKKIGKVSGVIESNLYDSLGNGENPAQLAYLLSDIFSWDFDFTTALRKGDTFKVIVEELWL
;
A
#
# COMPACT_ATOMS: atom_id res chain seq x y z
N MET A 1 -8.26 19.27 11.91
CA MET A 1 -9.71 19.41 11.63
C MET A 1 -10.29 18.03 11.30
N LYS A 2 -11.58 17.82 11.59
CA LYS A 2 -12.20 16.54 11.97
C LYS A 2 -12.33 15.49 10.85
N LYS A 3 -12.19 14.22 11.26
CA LYS A 3 -12.49 12.97 10.50
C LYS A 3 -14.01 12.80 10.26
N ARG A 4 -14.38 12.17 9.13
CA ARG A 4 -15.14 10.90 8.99
C ARG A 4 -16.25 10.86 7.90
N VAL A 5 -16.40 9.63 7.38
CA VAL A 5 -17.59 8.95 6.81
C VAL A 5 -17.74 8.97 5.28
N VAL A 6 -17.52 7.82 4.65
CA VAL A 6 -18.16 7.43 3.39
C VAL A 6 -19.32 6.48 3.75
N ILE A 7 -20.51 6.85 3.30
CA ILE A 7 -21.80 6.25 3.63
C ILE A 7 -22.09 5.09 2.67
N LEU A 8 -22.43 3.93 3.24
CA LEU A 8 -23.13 2.82 2.60
C LEU A 8 -24.50 3.27 2.11
N THR A 9 -24.83 3.07 0.83
CA THR A 9 -26.21 3.14 0.35
C THR A 9 -26.61 1.85 -0.35
N ALA A 10 -27.41 1.05 0.36
CA ALA A 10 -28.38 0.13 -0.21
C ALA A 10 -29.74 0.85 -0.24
N LEU A 11 -30.49 0.77 -1.33
CA LEU A 11 -31.94 0.95 -1.31
C LEU A 11 -32.60 0.20 -2.46
N ALA A 12 -33.63 -0.58 -2.10
CA ALA A 12 -34.48 -1.36 -2.98
C ALA A 12 -35.76 -0.60 -3.36
N ALA A 13 -36.48 -1.19 -4.32
CA ALA A 13 -37.93 -1.12 -4.57
C ALA A 13 -38.44 0.02 -5.49
N VAL A 14 -39.43 -0.11 -6.40
CA VAL A 14 -40.34 -1.19 -6.89
C VAL A 14 -41.27 -0.50 -7.94
N LEU A 15 -41.97 -1.29 -8.78
CA LEU A 15 -43.14 -0.97 -9.63
C LEU A 15 -42.94 -0.27 -10.99
N LEU A 16 -43.09 -1.05 -12.07
CA LEU A 16 -44.04 -0.70 -13.14
C LEU A 16 -44.77 -1.96 -13.64
N ILE A 17 -46.09 -1.86 -13.56
CA ILE A 17 -47.13 -2.84 -13.82
C ILE A 17 -47.40 -2.93 -15.33
N GLY A 18 -47.71 -4.13 -15.84
CA GLY A 18 -48.84 -4.24 -16.78
C GLY A 18 -48.72 -5.20 -17.96
N TYR A 19 -49.39 -6.35 -17.81
CA TYR A 19 -50.21 -7.07 -18.80
C TYR A 19 -49.59 -7.51 -20.14
N PHE A 20 -49.44 -8.83 -20.34
CA PHE A 20 -50.39 -9.56 -21.19
C PHE A 20 -50.30 -11.08 -20.96
N THR A 21 -51.47 -11.67 -20.76
CA THR A 21 -51.75 -13.10 -20.59
C THR A 21 -51.54 -13.89 -21.88
N ILE A 22 -50.95 -15.09 -21.81
CA ILE A 22 -51.44 -16.30 -22.49
C ILE A 22 -51.02 -17.52 -21.66
N SER A 23 -52.03 -18.26 -21.24
CA SER A 23 -52.01 -19.52 -20.51
C SER A 23 -51.34 -20.63 -21.32
N HIS A 24 -50.62 -21.56 -20.68
CA HIS A 24 -50.72 -23.03 -20.82
C HIS A 24 -49.87 -23.69 -19.69
N ARG A 25 -50.49 -24.57 -18.89
CA ARG A 25 -49.88 -25.52 -17.91
C ARG A 25 -50.15 -26.93 -18.46
N PRO A 26 -49.48 -28.05 -18.06
CA PRO A 26 -48.51 -28.21 -16.96
C PRO A 26 -47.33 -29.21 -17.18
N GLN A 27 -46.46 -29.27 -16.16
CA GLN A 27 -45.62 -30.40 -15.68
C GLN A 27 -44.40 -30.91 -16.47
N GLY A 28 -43.23 -30.57 -15.93
CA GLY A 28 -42.01 -31.38 -15.98
C GLY A 28 -41.14 -30.99 -14.79
N MET A 29 -41.08 -31.86 -13.77
CA MET A 29 -40.18 -31.71 -12.63
C MET A 29 -38.73 -31.89 -13.09
N ALA A 30 -37.90 -30.88 -12.91
CA ALA A 30 -36.47 -31.04 -12.66
C ALA A 30 -36.04 -29.85 -11.81
N GLY A 31 -35.64 -30.12 -10.57
CA GLY A 31 -35.06 -29.09 -9.71
C GLY A 31 -33.83 -28.52 -10.41
N SER A 32 -33.95 -27.29 -10.90
CA SER A 32 -32.78 -26.47 -11.19
C SER A 32 -32.24 -26.06 -9.83
N SER A 33 -31.39 -26.90 -9.25
CA SER A 33 -30.39 -26.43 -8.32
C SER A 33 -29.54 -25.48 -9.13
N SER A 34 -29.84 -24.19 -9.01
CA SER A 34 -28.97 -23.11 -9.45
C SER A 34 -27.70 -23.24 -8.60
N MET A 35 -26.77 -24.08 -9.06
CA MET A 35 -25.41 -24.09 -8.57
C MET A 35 -24.83 -22.75 -8.99
N GLU A 36 -24.90 -21.78 -8.09
CA GLU A 36 -24.08 -20.58 -8.18
C GLU A 36 -22.63 -21.07 -8.38
N PRO A 37 -21.91 -20.63 -9.43
CA PRO A 37 -20.55 -21.07 -9.64
C PRO A 37 -19.74 -20.79 -8.36
N PRO A 38 -18.78 -21.66 -7.99
CA PRO A 38 -17.90 -21.41 -6.87
C PRO A 38 -17.35 -19.98 -6.97
N ASP A 39 -17.28 -19.29 -5.84
CA ASP A 39 -16.65 -17.98 -5.72
C ASP A 39 -15.16 -18.14 -6.10
N GLU A 40 -14.85 -18.02 -7.38
CA GLU A 40 -13.49 -18.08 -7.95
C GLU A 40 -12.76 -16.74 -7.76
N SER A 41 -12.87 -16.13 -6.58
CA SER A 41 -12.15 -14.91 -6.28
C SER A 41 -10.71 -15.24 -5.84
N PRO A 42 -9.70 -14.59 -6.45
CA PRO A 42 -8.31 -14.76 -6.03
C PRO A 42 -8.13 -14.50 -4.53
N GLN A 43 -7.36 -15.36 -3.85
CA GLN A 43 -7.00 -15.13 -2.47
C GLN A 43 -6.03 -13.96 -2.38
N GLU A 44 -6.38 -12.94 -1.60
CA GLU A 44 -5.55 -11.75 -1.38
C GLU A 44 -4.99 -11.74 0.05
N ILE A 45 -3.67 -11.64 0.16
CA ILE A 45 -2.94 -11.66 1.44
C ILE A 45 -2.15 -10.36 1.56
N LYS A 46 -2.43 -9.59 2.61
CA LYS A 46 -1.70 -8.35 2.96
C LYS A 46 -1.01 -8.52 4.30
N ASP A 47 0.29 -8.25 4.34
CA ASP A 47 1.10 -8.35 5.56
C ASP A 47 2.33 -7.44 5.42
N VAL A 48 3.19 -7.44 6.45
CA VAL A 48 4.42 -6.66 6.51
C VAL A 48 5.59 -7.61 6.71
N VAL A 49 6.73 -7.33 6.06
CA VAL A 49 7.95 -8.10 6.25
C VAL A 49 8.40 -8.02 7.71
N LYS A 50 8.50 -9.17 8.39
CA LYS A 50 8.93 -9.22 9.80
C LYS A 50 10.46 -9.16 9.93
N PRO A 51 10.99 -8.76 11.10
CA PRO A 51 12.44 -8.79 11.35
C PRO A 51 13.05 -10.16 11.04
N GLY A 52 14.04 -10.18 10.16
CA GLY A 52 14.73 -11.41 9.74
C GLY A 52 13.99 -12.26 8.68
N GLU A 53 12.81 -11.85 8.21
CA GLU A 53 12.13 -12.56 7.12
C GLU A 53 12.86 -12.40 5.78
N THR A 54 12.78 -13.45 4.98
CA THR A 54 13.26 -13.50 3.59
C THR A 54 12.09 -13.80 2.66
N MET A 55 12.25 -13.56 1.36
CA MET A 55 11.19 -13.92 0.41
C MET A 55 10.86 -15.42 0.45
N SER A 56 11.86 -16.28 0.60
CA SER A 56 11.66 -17.73 0.76
C SER A 56 10.83 -18.07 1.99
N SER A 57 11.12 -17.47 3.15
CA SER A 57 10.34 -17.73 4.37
C SER A 57 8.90 -17.20 4.26
N ILE A 58 8.71 -16.04 3.60
CA ILE A 58 7.37 -15.50 3.32
C ILE A 58 6.58 -16.49 2.44
N PHE A 59 7.19 -17.00 1.36
CA PHE A 59 6.55 -17.95 0.45
C PHE A 59 6.21 -19.28 1.14
N HIS A 60 7.15 -19.85 1.90
CA HIS A 60 6.92 -21.10 2.64
C HIS A 60 5.80 -20.98 3.68
N ARG A 61 5.67 -19.82 4.34
CA ARG A 61 4.58 -19.56 5.30
C ARG A 61 3.19 -19.72 4.66
N TYR A 62 3.06 -19.46 3.36
CA TYR A 62 1.81 -19.61 2.60
C TYR A 62 1.78 -20.88 1.73
N GLY A 63 2.66 -21.85 2.00
CA GLY A 63 2.69 -23.13 1.29
C GLY A 63 3.19 -23.04 -0.16
N LEU A 64 3.83 -21.93 -0.55
CA LEU A 64 4.39 -21.77 -1.89
C LEU A 64 5.75 -22.45 -2.02
N SER A 65 6.04 -22.94 -3.23
CA SER A 65 7.28 -23.67 -3.51
C SER A 65 8.41 -22.77 -4.03
N ASP A 66 9.66 -23.17 -3.76
CA ASP A 66 10.85 -22.48 -4.30
C ASP A 66 10.92 -22.50 -5.84
N LYS A 67 10.22 -23.45 -6.49
CA LYS A 67 10.16 -23.55 -7.95
C LYS A 67 9.47 -22.34 -8.56
N GLU A 68 8.44 -21.79 -7.92
CA GLU A 68 7.77 -20.57 -8.34
C GLU A 68 8.56 -19.31 -7.96
N LEU A 69 9.31 -19.36 -6.86
CA LEU A 69 10.11 -18.21 -6.42
C LEU A 69 11.27 -17.88 -7.38
N LEU A 70 11.88 -18.88 -8.01
CA LEU A 70 13.00 -18.66 -8.93
C LEU A 70 12.65 -17.73 -10.11
N PRO A 71 11.58 -17.95 -10.90
CA PRO A 71 11.21 -17.04 -11.99
C PRO A 71 10.80 -15.65 -11.48
N ILE A 72 10.11 -15.56 -10.33
CA ILE A 72 9.76 -14.28 -9.68
C ILE A 72 11.02 -13.46 -9.33
N ARG A 73 12.04 -14.12 -8.75
CA ARG A 73 13.33 -13.50 -8.44
C ARG A 73 14.06 -13.03 -9.70
N LYS A 74 13.96 -13.79 -10.80
CA LYS A 74 14.57 -13.42 -12.08
C LYS A 74 13.89 -12.20 -12.68
N ALA A 75 12.55 -12.18 -12.71
CA ALA A 75 11.76 -11.09 -13.28
C ALA A 75 12.05 -9.75 -12.58
N SER A 76 12.18 -9.76 -11.25
CA SER A 76 12.41 -8.55 -10.45
C SER A 76 13.86 -8.09 -10.36
N ALA A 77 14.84 -8.91 -10.73
CA ALA A 77 16.26 -8.66 -10.45
C ALA A 77 16.81 -7.33 -11.02
N GLY A 78 16.26 -6.86 -12.14
CA GLY A 78 16.61 -5.59 -12.77
C GLY A 78 15.94 -4.36 -12.16
N ILE A 79 14.92 -4.54 -11.31
CA ILE A 79 14.15 -3.48 -10.67
C ILE A 79 14.47 -3.42 -9.18
N HIS A 80 14.21 -4.51 -8.47
CA HIS A 80 14.49 -4.65 -7.05
C HIS A 80 14.81 -6.11 -6.72
N ARG A 81 15.99 -6.35 -6.13
CA ARG A 81 16.40 -7.71 -5.77
C ARG A 81 15.67 -8.15 -4.52
N LEU A 82 14.84 -9.20 -4.60
CA LEU A 82 14.05 -9.73 -3.47
C LEU A 82 14.87 -10.23 -2.26
N ARG A 83 16.20 -10.33 -2.36
CA ARG A 83 17.08 -10.56 -1.19
C ARG A 83 17.24 -9.29 -0.33
N LYS A 84 16.87 -8.13 -0.84
CA LYS A 84 16.98 -6.82 -0.19
C LYS A 84 15.65 -6.33 0.41
N ILE A 85 14.66 -7.21 0.56
CA ILE A 85 13.43 -6.83 1.26
C ILE A 85 13.77 -6.39 2.69
N MET A 86 13.03 -5.40 3.20
CA MET A 86 13.31 -4.76 4.47
C MET A 86 12.17 -4.99 5.44
N ALA A 87 12.51 -5.24 6.70
CA ALA A 87 11.52 -5.34 7.76
C ALA A 87 10.71 -4.05 7.87
N GLY A 88 9.41 -4.17 8.13
CA GLY A 88 8.49 -3.03 8.18
C GLY A 88 7.90 -2.63 6.82
N GLN A 89 8.41 -3.16 5.70
CA GLN A 89 7.85 -2.86 4.39
C GLN A 89 6.59 -3.70 4.10
N PRO A 90 5.47 -3.07 3.68
CA PRO A 90 4.25 -3.78 3.28
C PRO A 90 4.44 -4.64 2.03
N TYR A 91 3.69 -5.74 1.97
CA TYR A 91 3.52 -6.52 0.76
C TYR A 91 2.09 -7.05 0.60
N GLU A 92 1.74 -7.34 -0.65
CA GLU A 92 0.52 -8.02 -1.04
C GLU A 92 0.87 -9.23 -1.92
N LEU A 93 0.24 -10.37 -1.64
CA LEU A 93 0.37 -11.59 -2.41
C LEU A 93 -1.03 -12.02 -2.86
N ARG A 94 -1.18 -12.28 -4.15
CA ARG A 94 -2.43 -12.77 -4.74
C ARG A 94 -2.23 -14.17 -5.30
N LEU A 95 -3.09 -15.09 -4.92
CA LEU A 95 -3.04 -16.50 -5.30
C LEU A 95 -4.33 -16.90 -6.03
N ASP A 96 -4.23 -17.85 -6.96
CA ASP A 96 -5.39 -18.51 -7.54
C ASP A 96 -5.91 -19.63 -6.61
N ASN A 97 -6.97 -20.31 -7.04
CA ASN A 97 -7.59 -21.40 -6.27
C ASN A 97 -6.68 -22.63 -6.10
N ASP A 98 -5.66 -22.78 -6.95
CA ASP A 98 -4.67 -23.86 -6.92
C ASP A 98 -3.41 -23.45 -6.13
N ASN A 99 -3.47 -22.31 -5.43
CA ASN A 99 -2.37 -21.73 -4.65
C ASN A 99 -1.15 -21.32 -5.51
N ASN A 100 -1.34 -21.05 -6.80
CA ASN A 100 -0.29 -20.47 -7.65
C ASN A 100 -0.24 -18.96 -7.50
N VAL A 101 0.96 -18.39 -7.57
CA VAL A 101 1.14 -16.93 -7.46
C VAL A 101 0.61 -16.21 -8.70
N LEU A 102 -0.43 -15.40 -8.54
CA LEU A 102 -0.94 -14.49 -9.58
C LEU A 102 -0.16 -13.18 -9.59
N SER A 103 0.09 -12.61 -8.41
CA SER A 103 0.93 -11.42 -8.28
C SER A 103 1.56 -11.29 -6.90
N PHE A 104 2.67 -10.57 -6.86
CA PHE A 104 3.33 -10.13 -5.64
C PHE A 104 3.66 -8.64 -5.78
N THR A 105 3.09 -7.82 -4.89
CA THR A 105 3.37 -6.39 -4.80
C THR A 105 4.13 -6.12 -3.51
N TYR A 106 5.23 -5.39 -3.58
CA TYR A 106 6.08 -5.05 -2.44
C TYR A 106 6.41 -3.57 -2.46
N GLN A 107 6.26 -2.90 -1.32
CA GLN A 107 6.65 -1.51 -1.20
C GLN A 107 8.18 -1.43 -1.06
N ILE A 108 8.85 -0.85 -2.07
CA ILE A 108 10.30 -0.71 -2.07
C ILE A 108 10.70 0.35 -1.04
N ASP A 109 10.03 1.49 -1.09
CA ASP A 109 10.22 2.68 -0.29
C ASP A 109 8.92 3.51 -0.27
N GLU A 110 8.99 4.74 0.22
CA GLU A 110 7.83 5.63 0.27
C GLU A 110 7.36 6.07 -1.10
N GLU A 111 8.17 6.00 -2.16
CA GLU A 111 7.84 6.54 -3.48
C GLU A 111 7.49 5.46 -4.50
N ALA A 112 7.81 4.19 -4.23
CA ALA A 112 7.70 3.14 -5.23
C ALA A 112 7.28 1.77 -4.72
N LEU A 113 6.52 1.08 -5.57
CA LEU A 113 6.16 -0.32 -5.45
C LEU A 113 6.89 -1.15 -6.51
N LEU A 114 7.30 -2.36 -6.13
CA LEU A 114 7.59 -3.44 -7.05
C LEU A 114 6.30 -4.23 -7.25
N ARG A 115 5.83 -4.35 -8.50
CA ARG A 115 4.75 -5.30 -8.83
C ARG A 115 5.28 -6.39 -9.72
N ILE A 116 5.05 -7.64 -9.34
CA ILE A 116 5.37 -8.83 -10.11
C ILE A 116 4.06 -9.53 -10.42
N THR A 117 3.76 -9.73 -11.70
CA THR A 117 2.51 -10.36 -12.15
C THR A 117 2.83 -11.57 -13.01
N ARG A 118 2.04 -12.62 -12.90
CA ARG A 118 2.12 -13.79 -13.78
C ARG A 118 1.86 -13.36 -15.23
N ASP A 119 2.72 -13.79 -16.14
CA ASP A 119 2.68 -13.46 -17.57
C ASP A 119 3.17 -14.70 -18.34
N ASP A 120 2.23 -15.52 -18.81
CA ASP A 120 2.57 -16.87 -19.27
C ASP A 120 3.37 -16.89 -20.59
N PRO A 121 4.49 -17.63 -20.66
CA PRO A 121 5.10 -18.40 -19.58
C PRO A 121 5.98 -17.53 -18.65
N GLY A 122 5.66 -17.49 -17.35
CA GLY A 122 6.51 -16.88 -16.32
C GLY A 122 5.92 -15.66 -15.61
N PHE A 123 6.76 -14.65 -15.37
CA PHE A 123 6.43 -13.46 -14.59
C PHE A 123 7.05 -12.21 -15.21
N ARG A 124 6.31 -11.11 -15.13
CA ARG A 124 6.77 -9.77 -15.48
C ARG A 124 6.85 -8.93 -14.20
N ALA A 125 7.90 -8.13 -14.07
CA ALA A 125 8.03 -7.16 -12.99
C ALA A 125 8.01 -5.74 -13.54
N GLU A 126 7.42 -4.84 -12.78
CA GLU A 126 7.41 -3.40 -13.05
C GLU A 126 7.65 -2.62 -11.75
N LYS A 127 8.24 -1.43 -11.89
CA LYS A 127 8.29 -0.43 -10.82
C LYS A 127 7.10 0.49 -11.03
N ILE A 128 6.30 0.68 -9.99
CA ILE A 128 5.15 1.57 -10.00
C ILE A 128 5.47 2.71 -9.06
N ASP A 129 5.61 3.91 -9.60
CA ASP A 129 5.75 5.11 -8.79
C ASP A 129 4.40 5.41 -8.12
N ILE A 130 4.44 5.70 -6.83
CA ILE A 130 3.28 6.09 -6.05
C ILE A 130 2.97 7.55 -6.42
N PRO A 131 1.78 7.86 -6.97
CA PRO A 131 1.49 9.14 -7.57
C PRO A 131 1.15 10.20 -6.50
N TYR A 132 2.14 10.60 -5.71
CA TYR A 132 1.96 11.67 -4.73
C TYR A 132 1.70 13.01 -5.41
N GLU A 133 0.71 13.73 -4.92
CA GLU A 133 0.56 15.15 -5.18
C GLU A 133 1.56 15.92 -4.31
N LYS A 134 2.46 16.67 -4.95
CA LYS A 134 3.44 17.53 -4.27
C LYS A 134 2.83 18.89 -3.98
N LYS A 135 2.83 19.29 -2.71
CA LYS A 135 2.35 20.61 -2.28
C LYS A 135 3.43 21.35 -1.52
N ILE A 136 3.50 22.66 -1.72
CA ILE A 136 4.41 23.52 -0.95
C ILE A 136 3.77 23.80 0.42
N GLY A 137 4.36 23.23 1.45
CA GLY A 137 4.03 23.46 2.85
C GLY A 137 4.87 24.57 3.48
N LYS A 138 4.38 25.12 4.59
CA LYS A 138 5.12 26.06 5.43
C LYS A 138 5.09 25.56 6.86
N VAL A 139 6.27 25.26 7.42
CA VAL A 139 6.41 24.90 8.83
C VAL A 139 7.08 26.07 9.54
N SER A 140 6.50 26.50 10.65
CA SER A 140 7.05 27.58 11.45
C SER A 140 6.78 27.34 12.92
N GLY A 141 7.69 27.80 13.77
CA GLY A 141 7.54 27.65 15.22
C GLY A 141 8.43 28.60 15.99
N VAL A 142 8.25 28.56 17.30
CA VAL A 142 9.07 29.25 18.29
C VAL A 142 9.83 28.19 19.07
N ILE A 143 11.12 28.39 19.27
CA ILE A 143 11.97 27.50 20.05
C ILE A 143 11.60 27.62 21.52
N GLU A 144 11.16 26.51 22.12
CA GLU A 144 10.92 26.42 23.57
C GLU A 144 12.07 25.69 24.29
N SER A 145 12.49 24.54 23.75
CA SER A 145 13.55 23.69 24.29
C SER A 145 14.62 23.38 23.24
N ASN A 146 14.23 22.77 22.12
CA ASN A 146 15.09 22.42 21.00
C ASN A 146 14.29 22.43 19.69
N LEU A 147 14.98 22.35 18.55
CA LEU A 147 14.33 22.39 17.23
C LEU A 147 13.33 21.24 17.03
N TYR A 148 13.68 20.03 17.49
CA TYR A 148 12.86 18.83 17.33
C TYR A 148 11.49 18.98 18.02
N ASP A 149 11.48 19.33 19.31
CA ASP A 149 10.26 19.54 20.09
C ASP A 149 9.43 20.71 19.53
N SER A 150 10.10 21.70 18.94
CA SER A 150 9.47 22.92 18.42
C SER A 150 8.86 22.75 17.03
N LEU A 151 9.16 21.67 16.31
CA LEU A 151 8.58 21.33 14.99
C LEU A 151 7.17 20.72 15.10
N GLY A 152 6.72 20.33 16.29
CA GLY A 152 5.35 19.86 16.56
C GLY A 152 5.02 18.48 15.97
N ASN A 153 3.72 18.19 15.82
CA ASN A 153 3.19 16.87 15.45
C ASN A 153 3.06 16.66 13.93
N GLY A 154 4.02 17.11 13.12
CA GLY A 154 4.07 16.76 11.70
C GLY A 154 4.20 15.24 11.50
N GLU A 155 4.04 14.74 10.28
CA GLU A 155 4.18 13.29 10.02
C GLU A 155 5.60 12.78 10.31
N ASN A 156 6.63 13.64 10.26
CA ASN A 156 7.99 13.28 10.66
C ASN A 156 8.85 14.48 11.16
N PRO A 157 8.59 15.02 12.36
CA PRO A 157 9.35 16.14 12.91
C PRO A 157 10.82 15.80 13.15
N ALA A 158 11.15 14.52 13.40
CA ALA A 158 12.52 14.04 13.60
C ALA A 158 13.37 14.24 12.35
N GLN A 159 12.86 13.75 11.22
CA GLN A 159 13.55 13.85 9.94
C GLN A 159 13.71 15.31 9.51
N LEU A 160 12.68 16.14 9.69
CA LEU A 160 12.77 17.56 9.36
C LEU A 160 13.77 18.29 10.27
N ALA A 161 13.80 18.01 11.58
CA ALA A 161 14.78 18.57 12.50
C ALA A 161 16.22 18.21 12.11
N TYR A 162 16.44 16.94 11.74
CA TYR A 162 17.73 16.43 11.30
C TYR A 162 18.17 17.12 10.00
N LEU A 163 17.30 17.17 8.98
CA LEU A 163 17.61 17.83 7.71
C LEU A 163 17.95 19.31 7.89
N LEU A 164 17.19 20.03 8.72
CA LEU A 164 17.51 21.43 9.02
C LEU A 164 18.84 21.57 9.76
N SER A 165 19.12 20.66 10.70
CA SER A 165 20.40 20.66 11.42
C SER A 165 21.57 20.41 10.48
N ASP A 166 21.43 19.47 9.54
CA ASP A 166 22.46 19.14 8.55
C ASP A 166 22.72 20.31 7.59
N ILE A 167 21.65 20.90 7.02
CA ILE A 167 21.72 22.02 6.07
C ILE A 167 22.42 23.24 6.67
N PHE A 168 22.09 23.61 7.91
CA PHE A 168 22.61 24.83 8.54
C PHE A 168 23.82 24.58 9.44
N SER A 169 24.30 23.33 9.59
CA SER A 169 25.41 22.96 10.49
C SER A 169 26.70 23.76 10.27
N TRP A 170 26.94 24.24 9.05
CA TRP A 170 28.12 25.03 8.69
C TRP A 170 28.07 26.47 9.21
N ASP A 171 26.88 27.05 9.29
CA ASP A 171 26.68 28.46 9.63
C ASP A 171 26.14 28.63 11.05
N PHE A 172 25.45 27.62 11.58
CA PHE A 172 24.70 27.69 12.84
C PHE A 172 24.68 26.35 13.57
N ASP A 173 25.19 26.35 14.80
CA ASP A 173 25.14 25.19 15.69
C ASP A 173 23.84 25.22 16.53
N PHE A 174 22.87 24.39 16.16
CA PHE A 174 21.58 24.28 16.86
C PHE A 174 21.69 23.82 18.33
N THR A 175 22.83 23.26 18.75
CA THR A 175 23.01 22.81 20.14
C THR A 175 23.50 23.93 21.06
N THR A 176 24.29 24.86 20.53
CA THR A 176 24.95 25.92 21.33
C THR A 176 24.36 27.30 21.07
N ALA A 177 23.90 27.57 19.84
CA ALA A 177 23.45 28.90 19.43
C ALA A 177 21.94 29.10 19.58
N LEU A 178 21.15 28.02 19.65
CA LEU A 178 19.69 28.07 19.74
C LEU A 178 19.23 28.55 21.13
N ARG A 179 18.29 29.51 21.16
CA ARG A 179 17.76 30.08 22.40
C ARG A 179 16.24 29.99 22.44
N LYS A 180 15.70 29.93 23.67
CA LYS A 180 14.27 30.04 23.90
C LYS A 180 13.77 31.38 23.35
N GLY A 181 12.70 31.33 22.55
CA GLY A 181 12.10 32.48 21.88
C GLY A 181 12.61 32.73 20.46
N ASP A 182 13.64 32.02 20.01
CA ASP A 182 14.04 32.05 18.59
C ASP A 182 12.89 31.54 17.72
N THR A 183 12.79 32.03 16.48
CA THR A 183 11.73 31.62 15.56
C THR A 183 12.32 31.03 14.30
N PHE A 184 11.67 30.00 13.76
CA PHE A 184 12.05 29.40 12.48
C PHE A 184 10.86 29.39 11.53
N LYS A 185 11.16 29.48 10.24
CA LYS A 185 10.20 29.33 9.15
C LYS A 185 10.89 28.59 8.02
N VAL A 186 10.30 27.49 7.59
CA VAL A 186 10.83 26.64 6.52
C VAL A 186 9.73 26.34 5.52
N ILE A 187 10.12 26.31 4.25
CA ILE A 187 9.25 25.89 3.16
C ILE A 187 9.62 24.44 2.86
N VAL A 188 8.63 23.56 2.84
CA VAL A 188 8.81 22.13 2.62
C VAL A 188 7.96 21.67 1.45
N GLU A 189 8.36 20.57 0.82
CA GLU A 189 7.47 19.84 -0.07
C GLU A 189 6.76 18.75 0.76
N GLU A 190 5.44 18.73 0.69
CA GLU A 190 4.57 17.73 1.32
C GLU A 190 4.07 16.77 0.24
N LEU A 191 4.12 15.47 0.53
CA LEU A 191 3.64 14.42 -0.35
C LEU A 191 2.24 13.97 0.11
N TRP A 192 1.26 14.05 -0.78
CA TRP A 192 -0.15 13.70 -0.50
C TRP A 192 -0.61 12.54 -1.39
N LEU A 193 -1.23 11.52 -0.80
CA LEU A 193 -1.87 10.40 -1.52
C LEU A 193 -3.30 10.72 -1.96
#